data_AF-A0A7C4JXG9-F1
#
_entry.id   AF-A0A7C4JXG9-F1
#
_cell.length_a   1.000
_cell.length_b   1.000
_cell.length_c   1.000
_cell.angle_alpha   90.00
_cell.angle_beta   90.00
_cell.angle_gamma   90.00
#
_symmetry.space_group_name_H-M   'P 1'
#
loop_
_entity.id
_entity.type
_entity.pdbx_description
1 polymer ?
#
loop_
_entity_poly.entity_id
_entity_poly.type
_entity_poly.pdbx_seq_one_letter_code
_entity_poly.pdbx_strand_id
1 'polypeptide(L)'
;MLTIGHIIETYDKPGTVILLEGKRAVLPADQQKLIEVGKLLAGSTKYILFRSGNAKGADYYFSQGVAQVDPSRLQIITPYPGHRRKSSIGHQTIALDDVDLASEPDVIFHTKNSSSVAPLIDGFLKAGDNALTVKARYLLRDTIKVVGTSKLQPATLAIFYDDLVKPKTGGTGHTMRVCDKNGIPYIDQKVWFMWVEQ
;
A
#
# COMPACT_ATOMS: atom_id res chain seq x y z
N MET A 1 6.27 -2.65 -22.42
CA MET A 1 5.97 -3.38 -21.17
C MET A 1 6.87 -2.81 -20.08
N LEU A 2 6.36 -2.56 -18.87
CA LEU A 2 7.17 -1.97 -17.79
C LEU A 2 8.16 -3.03 -17.29
N THR A 3 9.47 -2.75 -17.40
CA THR A 3 10.54 -3.64 -16.94
C THR A 3 11.12 -3.14 -15.62
N ILE A 4 11.85 -3.99 -14.90
CA ILE A 4 12.60 -3.58 -13.72
C ILE A 4 13.63 -2.48 -14.05
N GLY A 5 14.30 -2.55 -15.20
CA GLY A 5 15.23 -1.51 -15.65
C GLY A 5 14.56 -0.14 -15.78
N HIS A 6 13.36 -0.10 -16.35
CA HIS A 6 12.58 1.13 -16.42
C HIS A 6 12.19 1.69 -15.04
N ILE A 7 11.89 0.81 -14.07
CA ILE A 7 11.64 1.23 -12.68
C ILE A 7 12.86 1.93 -12.12
N ILE A 8 14.04 1.35 -12.27
CA ILE A 8 15.30 1.89 -11.75
C ILE A 8 15.58 3.25 -12.39
N GLU A 9 15.56 3.33 -13.72
CA GLU A 9 15.86 4.56 -14.46
C GLU A 9 14.89 5.72 -14.15
N THR A 10 13.61 5.40 -13.94
CA THR A 10 12.57 6.44 -13.81
C THR A 10 12.32 6.85 -12.35
N TYR A 11 12.37 5.88 -11.44
CA TYR A 11 11.90 6.02 -10.06
C TYR A 11 13.00 5.88 -9.00
N ASP A 12 14.20 5.38 -9.29
CA ASP A 12 15.24 5.27 -8.25
C ASP A 12 15.93 6.60 -7.95
N LYS A 13 15.19 7.52 -7.32
CA LYS A 13 15.63 8.86 -6.94
C LYS A 13 15.05 9.27 -5.58
N PRO A 14 15.72 10.20 -4.86
CA PRO A 14 15.25 10.65 -3.55
C PRO A 14 13.79 11.11 -3.55
N GLY A 15 13.05 10.77 -2.50
CA GLY A 15 11.63 11.12 -2.35
C GLY A 15 10.65 10.15 -3.03
N THR A 16 11.14 9.17 -3.78
CA THR A 16 10.27 8.17 -4.42
C THR A 16 9.67 7.21 -3.40
N VAL A 17 8.35 7.06 -3.45
CA VAL A 17 7.61 6.05 -2.69
C VAL A 17 6.92 5.08 -3.65
N ILE A 18 7.17 3.78 -3.47
CA ILE A 18 6.46 2.72 -4.19
C ILE A 18 5.57 1.94 -3.22
N LEU A 19 4.29 1.77 -3.56
CA LEU A 19 3.40 0.92 -2.78
C LEU A 19 3.59 -0.55 -3.14
N LEU A 20 3.66 -1.40 -2.11
CA LEU A 20 3.64 -2.85 -2.25
C LEU A 20 2.42 -3.40 -1.50
N GLU A 21 1.39 -3.74 -2.27
CA GLU A 21 0.04 -3.92 -1.74
C GLU A 21 -0.67 -5.08 -2.42
N GLY A 22 -1.66 -5.68 -1.76
CA GLY A 22 -2.50 -6.62 -2.49
C GLY A 22 -3.53 -7.36 -1.67
N LYS A 23 -4.04 -8.44 -2.25
CA LYS A 23 -5.06 -9.29 -1.64
C LYS A 23 -4.49 -10.10 -0.47
N ARG A 24 -5.37 -10.38 0.48
CA ARG A 24 -5.05 -11.27 1.61
C ARG A 24 -5.02 -12.74 1.20
N ALA A 25 -5.85 -13.13 0.25
CA ALA A 25 -5.84 -14.45 -0.35
C ALA A 25 -4.80 -14.45 -1.47
N VAL A 26 -3.63 -14.99 -1.18
CA VAL A 26 -2.53 -15.19 -2.13
C VAL A 26 -2.46 -16.68 -2.45
N LEU A 27 -2.41 -17.01 -3.75
CA LEU A 27 -2.24 -18.40 -4.17
C LEU A 27 -0.89 -18.93 -3.66
N PRO A 28 -0.82 -20.16 -3.15
CA PRO A 28 0.44 -20.72 -2.65
C PRO A 28 1.61 -20.61 -3.65
N ALA A 29 1.36 -20.82 -4.93
CA ALA A 29 2.35 -20.72 -6.00
C ALA A 29 2.90 -19.29 -6.22
N ASP A 30 2.20 -18.26 -5.75
CA ASP A 30 2.57 -16.86 -5.96
C ASP A 30 3.28 -16.26 -4.75
N GLN A 31 3.21 -16.91 -3.58
CA GLN A 31 3.78 -16.37 -2.33
C GLN A 31 5.27 -16.09 -2.46
N GLN A 32 6.01 -17.03 -3.04
CA GLN A 32 7.45 -16.89 -3.24
C GLN A 32 7.80 -15.75 -4.20
N LYS A 33 7.02 -15.60 -5.29
CA LYS A 33 7.22 -14.53 -6.28
C LYS A 33 7.06 -13.14 -5.66
N LEU A 34 6.13 -12.97 -4.71
CA LEU A 34 5.95 -11.71 -3.96
C LEU A 34 7.15 -11.38 -3.08
N ILE A 35 7.76 -12.38 -2.47
CA ILE A 35 9.00 -12.20 -1.70
C ILE A 35 10.14 -11.83 -2.65
N GLU A 36 10.28 -12.54 -3.76
CA GLU A 36 11.35 -12.33 -4.75
C GLU A 36 11.28 -10.95 -5.39
N VAL A 37 10.10 -10.48 -5.78
CA VAL A 37 9.96 -9.13 -6.35
C VAL A 37 10.24 -8.05 -5.31
N GLY A 38 9.88 -8.26 -4.04
CA GLY A 38 10.27 -7.37 -2.95
C GLY A 38 11.79 -7.29 -2.77
N LYS A 39 12.48 -8.44 -2.82
CA LYS A 39 13.95 -8.50 -2.79
C LYS A 39 14.58 -7.83 -4.00
N LEU A 40 14.07 -8.13 -5.20
CA LEU A 40 14.58 -7.60 -6.45
C LEU A 40 14.51 -6.08 -6.46
N LEU A 41 13.36 -5.51 -6.09
CA LEU A 41 13.18 -4.06 -6.02
C LEU A 41 14.14 -3.43 -5.01
N ALA A 42 14.19 -3.95 -3.78
CA ALA A 42 15.06 -3.39 -2.74
C ALA A 42 16.55 -3.55 -3.07
N GLY A 43 16.96 -4.67 -3.67
CA GLY A 43 18.35 -4.94 -4.04
C GLY A 43 18.83 -4.21 -5.29
N SER A 44 17.90 -3.82 -6.18
CA SER A 44 18.24 -3.16 -7.45
C SER A 44 18.07 -1.63 -7.43
N THR A 45 17.63 -1.07 -6.29
CA THR A 45 17.39 0.37 -6.15
C THR A 45 18.04 0.88 -4.87
N LYS A 46 18.32 2.18 -4.78
CA LYS A 46 19.00 2.82 -3.65
C LYS A 46 18.11 3.75 -2.84
N TYR A 47 17.21 4.49 -3.49
CA TYR A 47 16.53 5.64 -2.88
C TYR A 47 15.05 5.38 -2.56
N ILE A 48 14.45 4.33 -3.13
CA ILE A 48 13.01 4.12 -3.04
C ILE A 48 12.60 3.72 -1.63
N LEU A 49 11.61 4.41 -1.07
CA LEU A 49 10.88 3.97 0.12
C LEU A 49 9.71 3.06 -0.32
N PHE A 50 9.64 1.86 0.25
CA PHE A 50 8.52 0.95 0.03
C PHE A 50 7.47 1.12 1.11
N ARG A 51 6.22 1.28 0.72
CA ARG A 51 5.11 1.48 1.65
C ARG A 51 4.07 0.37 1.55
N SER A 52 3.65 -0.15 2.70
CA SER A 52 2.60 -1.17 2.80
C SER A 52 1.65 -0.95 3.98
N GLY A 53 0.59 -1.74 4.08
CA GLY A 53 -0.47 -1.62 5.09
C GLY A 53 -0.47 -2.69 6.19
N ASN A 54 0.57 -3.53 6.26
CA ASN A 54 0.69 -4.64 7.23
C ASN A 54 -0.47 -5.65 7.19
N ALA A 55 -1.13 -5.83 6.04
CA ALA A 55 -2.13 -6.87 5.90
C ALA A 55 -1.49 -8.27 5.82
N LYS A 56 -2.34 -9.31 5.85
CA LYS A 56 -1.89 -10.71 5.64
C LYS A 56 -1.83 -10.90 4.13
N GLY A 57 -1.18 -11.95 3.65
CA GLY A 57 -1.11 -12.20 2.20
C GLY A 57 -0.10 -11.26 1.54
N ALA A 58 -0.51 -10.58 0.46
CA ALA A 58 0.41 -9.89 -0.43
C ALA A 58 1.32 -8.87 0.28
N ASP A 59 0.74 -7.95 1.06
CA ASP A 59 1.48 -6.97 1.87
C ASP A 59 2.61 -7.61 2.68
N TYR A 60 2.32 -8.75 3.31
CA TYR A 60 3.27 -9.48 4.14
C TYR A 60 4.41 -10.07 3.31
N TYR A 61 4.11 -10.76 2.21
CA TYR A 61 5.14 -11.39 1.38
C TYR A 61 6.03 -10.38 0.67
N PHE A 62 5.46 -9.28 0.14
CA PHE A 62 6.25 -8.17 -0.39
C PHE A 62 7.17 -7.58 0.68
N SER A 63 6.61 -7.27 1.85
CA SER A 63 7.35 -6.69 2.99
C SER A 63 8.49 -7.58 3.45
N GLN A 64 8.28 -8.90 3.48
CA GLN A 64 9.33 -9.87 3.79
C GLN A 64 10.50 -9.77 2.80
N GLY A 65 10.23 -9.59 1.51
CA GLY A 65 11.26 -9.45 0.50
C GLY A 65 12.11 -8.20 0.70
N VAL A 66 11.46 -7.06 0.88
CA VAL A 66 12.13 -5.78 1.14
C VAL A 66 12.99 -5.86 2.42
N ALA A 67 12.40 -6.35 3.52
CA ALA A 67 13.08 -6.40 4.81
C ALA A 67 14.26 -7.38 4.86
N GLN A 68 14.32 -8.37 3.97
CA GLN A 68 15.49 -9.25 3.82
C GLN A 68 16.69 -8.55 3.19
N VAL A 69 16.47 -7.44 2.49
CA VAL A 69 17.54 -6.63 1.88
C VAL A 69 17.83 -5.41 2.74
N ASP A 70 16.82 -4.59 2.98
CA ASP A 70 16.94 -3.38 3.79
C ASP A 70 15.61 -3.04 4.47
N PRO A 71 15.42 -3.38 5.76
CA PRO A 71 14.19 -3.07 6.48
C PRO A 71 13.99 -1.57 6.71
N SER A 72 15.04 -0.74 6.68
CA SER A 72 14.95 0.70 6.88
C SER A 72 14.16 1.39 5.77
N ARG A 73 14.08 0.76 4.59
CA ARG A 73 13.33 1.22 3.43
C ARG A 73 11.87 0.77 3.41
N LEU A 74 11.39 0.11 4.46
CA LEU A 74 10.01 -0.34 4.59
C LEU A 74 9.22 0.54 5.58
N GLN A 75 8.26 1.29 5.05
CA GLN A 75 7.29 2.09 5.80
C GLN A 75 5.93 1.40 5.86
N ILE A 76 5.36 1.31 7.05
CA ILE A 76 4.10 0.63 7.30
C ILE A 76 3.08 1.63 7.84
N ILE A 77 1.92 1.72 7.18
CA ILE A 77 0.79 2.52 7.68
C ILE A 77 -0.28 1.58 8.24
N THR A 78 -0.55 1.66 9.54
CA THR A 78 -1.53 0.80 10.21
C THR A 78 -2.85 1.50 10.51
N PRO A 79 -3.97 0.77 10.57
CA PRO A 79 -5.24 1.36 10.95
C PRO A 79 -5.30 1.81 12.40
N TYR A 80 -4.44 1.29 13.30
CA TYR A 80 -4.35 1.68 14.72
C TYR A 80 -3.02 1.20 15.35
N PRO A 81 -2.58 1.74 16.51
CA PRO A 81 -1.38 1.31 17.22
C PRO A 81 -1.39 -0.18 17.56
N GLY A 82 -0.24 -0.83 17.39
CA GLY A 82 -0.10 -2.26 17.71
C GLY A 82 -0.81 -3.23 16.76
N HIS A 83 -1.49 -2.73 15.70
CA HIS A 83 -2.09 -3.58 14.67
C HIS A 83 -1.03 -4.53 14.09
N ARG A 84 -1.18 -5.82 14.46
CA ARG A 84 -0.31 -6.92 14.03
C ARG A 84 1.17 -6.68 14.32
N ARG A 85 1.48 -6.13 15.50
CA ARG A 85 2.84 -5.88 15.96
C ARG A 85 3.79 -7.09 15.80
N LYS A 86 3.29 -8.30 16.09
CA LYS A 86 4.08 -9.56 15.97
C LYS A 86 4.50 -9.90 14.55
N SER A 87 3.80 -9.40 13.53
CA SER A 87 4.11 -9.64 12.12
C SER A 87 4.58 -8.38 11.40
N SER A 88 4.83 -7.28 12.12
CA SER A 88 5.34 -6.05 11.53
C SER A 88 6.84 -6.21 11.27
N ILE A 89 7.23 -6.10 10.01
CA ILE A 89 8.63 -6.24 9.57
C ILE A 89 9.21 -4.87 9.15
N GLY A 90 8.37 -3.81 9.15
CA GLY A 90 8.79 -2.46 8.78
C GLY A 90 9.58 -1.76 9.87
N HIS A 91 10.58 -0.98 9.45
CA HIS A 91 11.37 -0.14 10.34
C HIS A 91 10.58 1.07 10.84
N GLN A 92 9.79 1.70 9.97
CA GLN A 92 8.91 2.81 10.34
C GLN A 92 7.45 2.36 10.31
N THR A 93 6.75 2.48 11.43
CA THR A 93 5.31 2.21 11.52
C THR A 93 4.59 3.47 11.96
N ILE A 94 3.54 3.85 11.22
CA ILE A 94 2.71 5.04 11.49
C ILE A 94 1.27 4.57 11.58
N ALA A 95 0.63 4.77 12.72
CA ALA A 95 -0.78 4.47 12.86
C ALA A 95 -1.64 5.62 12.34
N LEU A 96 -2.87 5.30 11.92
CA LEU A 96 -3.86 6.31 11.59
C LEU A 96 -4.10 7.28 12.76
N ASP A 97 -4.04 6.81 14.00
CA ASP A 97 -4.19 7.65 15.21
C ASP A 97 -3.04 8.65 15.39
N ASP A 98 -1.88 8.44 14.73
CA ASP A 98 -0.76 9.37 14.75
C ASP A 98 -0.92 10.49 13.70
N VAL A 99 -1.97 10.40 12.86
CA VAL A 99 -2.30 11.37 11.82
C VAL A 99 -3.47 12.23 12.29
N ASP A 100 -3.24 13.55 12.37
CA ASP A 100 -4.31 14.51 12.63
C ASP A 100 -5.18 14.67 11.38
N LEU A 101 -6.17 13.80 11.23
CA LEU A 101 -7.08 13.80 10.08
C LEU A 101 -7.86 15.11 9.91
N ALA A 102 -8.06 15.89 10.96
CA ALA A 102 -8.71 17.20 10.85
C ALA A 102 -7.88 18.18 10.03
N SER A 103 -6.56 18.01 10.03
CA SER A 103 -5.60 18.78 9.24
C SER A 103 -5.32 18.18 7.86
N GLU A 104 -6.01 17.10 7.46
CA GLU A 104 -5.75 16.36 6.21
C GLU A 104 -7.03 16.22 5.35
N PRO A 105 -7.64 17.32 4.87
CA PRO A 105 -8.91 17.30 4.14
C PRO A 105 -8.84 16.48 2.84
N ASP A 106 -7.69 16.47 2.17
CA ASP A 106 -7.47 15.71 0.93
C ASP A 106 -7.57 14.20 1.18
N VAL A 107 -7.06 13.70 2.31
CA VAL A 107 -7.21 12.29 2.70
C VAL A 107 -8.69 11.93 2.80
N ILE A 108 -9.50 12.78 3.43
CA ILE A 108 -10.95 12.55 3.56
C ILE A 108 -11.61 12.57 2.19
N PHE A 109 -11.31 13.59 1.37
CA PHE A 109 -11.88 13.74 0.03
C PHE A 109 -11.58 12.53 -0.86
N HIS A 110 -10.31 12.11 -0.95
CA HIS A 110 -9.91 10.98 -1.77
C HIS A 110 -10.38 9.63 -1.21
N THR A 111 -10.61 9.53 0.10
CA THR A 111 -11.20 8.33 0.70
C THR A 111 -12.66 8.18 0.28
N LYS A 112 -13.43 9.27 0.20
CA LYS A 112 -14.84 9.28 -0.21
C LYS A 112 -15.02 9.09 -1.72
N ASN A 113 -14.26 8.18 -2.34
CA ASN A 113 -14.22 8.01 -3.79
C ASN A 113 -15.43 7.28 -4.40
N SER A 114 -16.33 6.72 -3.59
CA SER A 114 -17.58 6.10 -4.04
C SER A 114 -18.74 6.42 -3.09
N SER A 115 -19.97 6.34 -3.61
CA SER A 115 -21.21 6.51 -2.83
C SER A 115 -21.36 5.48 -1.70
N SER A 116 -20.74 4.31 -1.82
CA SER A 116 -20.73 3.27 -0.78
C SER A 116 -19.69 3.51 0.32
N VAL A 117 -18.66 4.32 0.06
CA VAL A 117 -17.60 4.63 1.04
C VAL A 117 -17.92 5.91 1.80
N ALA A 118 -18.50 6.93 1.14
CA ALA A 118 -18.75 8.22 1.76
C ALA A 118 -19.52 8.13 3.10
N PRO A 119 -20.64 7.38 3.21
CA PRO A 119 -21.38 7.24 4.47
C PRO A 119 -20.56 6.58 5.59
N LEU A 120 -19.62 5.70 5.26
CA LEU A 120 -18.75 5.05 6.26
C LEU A 120 -17.78 6.05 6.87
N ILE A 121 -17.22 6.93 6.03
CA ILE A 121 -16.30 7.98 6.49
C ILE A 121 -17.05 9.03 7.28
N ASP A 122 -18.23 9.45 6.83
CA ASP A 122 -19.09 10.38 7.59
C ASP A 122 -19.49 9.80 8.95
N GLY A 123 -19.86 8.52 8.98
CA GLY A 123 -20.14 7.80 10.23
C GLY A 123 -18.95 7.78 11.18
N PHE A 124 -17.74 7.53 10.68
CA PHE A 124 -16.51 7.56 11.48
C PHE A 124 -16.21 8.96 12.02
N LEU A 125 -16.31 10.00 11.19
CA LEU A 125 -16.06 11.38 11.61
C LEU A 125 -17.07 11.88 12.66
N LYS A 126 -18.32 11.39 12.60
CA LYS A 126 -19.37 11.78 13.55
C LYS A 126 -19.35 10.97 14.85
N ALA A 127 -19.20 9.65 14.75
CA ALA A 127 -19.38 8.73 15.87
C ALA A 127 -18.05 8.26 16.49
N GLY A 128 -16.91 8.64 15.91
CA GLY A 128 -15.60 8.19 16.34
C GLY A 128 -15.38 6.70 16.10
N ASP A 129 -14.41 6.15 16.83
CA ASP A 129 -14.02 4.75 16.72
C ASP A 129 -15.00 3.82 17.44
N ASN A 130 -15.62 2.92 16.68
CA ASN A 130 -16.49 1.87 17.18
C ASN A 130 -16.55 0.69 16.21
N ALA A 131 -17.19 -0.40 16.61
CA ALA A 131 -17.26 -1.63 15.81
C ALA A 131 -17.82 -1.42 14.39
N LEU A 132 -18.68 -0.42 14.18
CA LEU A 132 -19.29 -0.11 12.88
C LEU A 132 -18.36 0.72 11.98
N THR A 133 -17.40 1.45 12.56
CA THR A 133 -16.51 2.37 11.85
C THR A 133 -15.10 1.81 11.61
N VAL A 134 -14.81 0.60 12.09
CA VAL A 134 -13.54 -0.12 11.84
C VAL A 134 -13.17 -0.11 10.35
N LYS A 135 -14.14 -0.35 9.46
CA LYS A 135 -13.89 -0.37 8.01
C LYS A 135 -13.41 0.99 7.49
N ALA A 136 -13.91 2.10 8.04
CA ALA A 136 -13.48 3.44 7.67
C ALA A 136 -11.99 3.65 7.97
N ARG A 137 -11.50 3.15 9.11
CA ARG A 137 -10.07 3.23 9.47
C ARG A 137 -9.16 2.56 8.42
N TYR A 138 -9.56 1.39 7.92
CA TYR A 138 -8.81 0.72 6.85
C TYR A 138 -8.82 1.52 5.55
N LEU A 139 -9.96 2.10 5.17
CA LEU A 139 -10.08 2.89 3.95
C LEU A 139 -9.29 4.20 4.03
N LEU A 140 -9.32 4.88 5.17
CA LEU A 140 -8.52 6.08 5.44
C LEU A 140 -7.03 5.77 5.37
N ARG A 141 -6.59 4.70 6.05
CA ARG A 141 -5.21 4.21 5.96
C ARG A 141 -4.83 3.89 4.52
N ASP A 142 -5.71 3.24 3.77
CA ASP A 142 -5.44 2.87 2.37
C ASP A 142 -5.23 4.11 1.50
N THR A 143 -6.02 5.15 1.72
CA THR A 143 -5.87 6.43 1.04
C THR A 143 -4.59 7.15 1.44
N ILE A 144 -4.25 7.24 2.74
CA ILE A 144 -3.01 7.88 3.23
C ILE A 144 -1.77 7.28 2.56
N LYS A 145 -1.74 5.96 2.34
CA LYS A 145 -0.61 5.35 1.64
C LYS A 145 -0.43 5.93 0.24
N VAL A 146 -1.52 6.21 -0.46
CA VAL A 146 -1.50 6.72 -1.84
C VAL A 146 -1.22 8.21 -1.86
N VAL A 147 -2.02 9.02 -1.17
CA VAL A 147 -1.97 10.48 -1.29
C VAL A 147 -1.00 11.14 -0.31
N GLY A 148 -0.48 10.40 0.65
CA GLY A 148 0.36 10.95 1.71
C GLY A 148 -0.43 11.80 2.71
N THR A 149 0.28 12.66 3.39
CA THR A 149 -0.21 13.67 4.35
C THR A 149 0.74 14.87 4.31
N SER A 150 0.48 15.92 5.09
CA SER A 150 1.45 17.01 5.31
C SER A 150 2.85 16.53 5.76
N LYS A 151 2.96 15.35 6.35
CA LYS A 151 4.20 14.74 6.86
C LYS A 151 4.65 13.52 6.05
N LEU A 152 3.85 13.05 5.10
CA LEU A 152 4.12 11.84 4.33
C LEU A 152 4.06 12.12 2.83
N GLN A 153 5.15 11.80 2.15
CA GLN A 153 5.19 11.91 0.69
C GLN A 153 4.14 10.99 0.04
N PRO A 154 3.45 11.44 -1.02
CA PRO A 154 2.54 10.61 -1.79
C PRO A 154 3.27 9.45 -2.48
N ALA A 155 2.53 8.41 -2.86
CA ALA A 155 3.03 7.36 -3.70
C ALA A 155 3.36 7.89 -5.11
N THR A 156 4.43 7.37 -5.71
CA THR A 156 4.83 7.67 -7.09
C THR A 156 4.45 6.57 -8.08
N LEU A 157 4.34 5.34 -7.58
CA LEU A 157 3.93 4.14 -8.30
C LEU A 157 3.34 3.16 -7.27
N ALA A 158 2.46 2.28 -7.71
CA ALA A 158 2.04 1.13 -6.91
C ALA A 158 2.24 -0.21 -7.65
N ILE A 159 2.55 -1.25 -6.90
CA ILE A 159 2.67 -2.63 -7.38
C ILE A 159 1.66 -3.45 -6.60
N PHE A 160 0.71 -4.03 -7.32
CA PHE A 160 -0.40 -4.79 -6.75
C PHE A 160 -0.29 -6.29 -7.01
N TYR A 161 -0.71 -7.08 -6.02
CA TYR A 161 -1.22 -8.43 -6.23
C TYR A 161 -2.75 -8.41 -6.12
N ASP A 162 -3.44 -8.73 -7.20
CA ASP A 162 -4.90 -8.65 -7.30
C ASP A 162 -5.52 -9.97 -7.78
N ASP A 163 -6.84 -10.04 -7.71
CA ASP A 163 -7.60 -11.11 -8.36
C ASP A 163 -7.79 -10.74 -9.84
N LEU A 164 -7.09 -11.42 -10.76
CA LEU A 164 -7.19 -11.11 -12.19
C LEU A 164 -8.54 -11.46 -12.81
N VAL A 165 -9.34 -12.31 -12.16
CA VAL A 165 -10.70 -12.66 -12.60
C VAL A 165 -11.68 -11.60 -12.10
N LYS A 166 -11.52 -11.13 -10.86
CA LYS A 166 -12.37 -10.10 -10.24
C LYS A 166 -11.55 -8.94 -9.65
N PRO A 167 -10.90 -8.14 -10.52
CA PRO A 167 -9.95 -7.13 -10.08
C PRO A 167 -10.64 -5.95 -9.40
N LYS A 168 -9.86 -5.12 -8.73
CA LYS A 168 -10.29 -3.85 -8.13
C LYS A 168 -11.45 -3.98 -7.12
N THR A 169 -11.53 -5.10 -6.41
CA THR A 169 -12.52 -5.34 -5.35
C THR A 169 -11.96 -5.26 -3.93
N GLY A 170 -12.81 -4.98 -2.94
CA GLY A 170 -12.41 -4.90 -1.53
C GLY A 170 -11.44 -3.74 -1.22
N GLY A 171 -10.60 -3.91 -0.20
CA GLY A 171 -9.60 -2.91 0.22
C GLY A 171 -8.55 -2.62 -0.85
N THR A 172 -7.95 -3.65 -1.45
CA THR A 172 -7.02 -3.51 -2.59
C THR A 172 -7.65 -2.70 -3.72
N GLY A 173 -8.92 -3.00 -4.04
CA GLY A 173 -9.66 -2.24 -5.04
C GLY A 173 -9.93 -0.79 -4.68
N HIS A 174 -10.12 -0.49 -3.39
CA HIS A 174 -10.19 0.88 -2.92
C HIS A 174 -8.87 1.61 -3.19
N THR A 175 -7.73 1.04 -2.78
CA THR A 175 -6.40 1.62 -3.04
C THR A 175 -6.18 1.87 -4.53
N MET A 176 -6.49 0.90 -5.40
CA MET A 176 -6.35 1.05 -6.86
C MET A 176 -7.22 2.17 -7.42
N ARG A 177 -8.45 2.35 -6.93
CA ARG A 177 -9.31 3.49 -7.34
C ARG A 177 -8.77 4.82 -6.85
N VAL A 178 -8.16 4.86 -5.66
CA VAL A 178 -7.48 6.08 -5.18
C VAL A 178 -6.29 6.39 -6.09
N CYS A 179 -5.51 5.39 -6.50
CA CYS A 179 -4.43 5.57 -7.49
C CYS A 179 -4.97 6.11 -8.82
N ASP A 180 -6.02 5.49 -9.37
CA ASP A 180 -6.65 5.93 -10.62
C ASP A 180 -7.05 7.41 -10.56
N LYS A 181 -7.70 7.84 -9.46
CA LYS A 181 -8.17 9.24 -9.29
C LYS A 181 -7.05 10.25 -9.06
N ASN A 182 -5.89 9.82 -8.60
CA ASN A 182 -4.75 10.67 -8.29
C ASN A 182 -3.63 10.58 -9.33
N GLY A 183 -3.87 9.88 -10.45
CA GLY A 183 -2.87 9.71 -11.50
C GLY A 183 -1.64 8.91 -11.06
N ILE A 184 -1.76 8.08 -10.02
CA ILE A 184 -0.66 7.24 -9.57
C ILE A 184 -0.63 5.98 -10.45
N PRO A 185 0.41 5.78 -11.27
CA PRO A 185 0.51 4.59 -12.10
C PRO A 185 0.63 3.36 -11.22
N TYR A 186 0.17 2.22 -11.73
CA TYR A 186 0.42 0.95 -11.08
C TYR A 186 0.48 -0.20 -12.06
N ILE A 187 1.07 -1.30 -11.59
CA ILE A 187 1.16 -2.57 -12.30
C ILE A 187 0.65 -3.70 -11.41
N ASP A 188 0.28 -4.82 -12.04
CA ASP A 188 -0.15 -6.05 -11.37
C ASP A 188 0.72 -7.24 -11.79
N GLN A 189 0.38 -8.45 -11.31
CA GLN A 189 1.15 -9.65 -11.58
C GLN A 189 1.30 -10.00 -13.07
N LYS A 190 0.46 -9.47 -13.97
CA LYS A 190 0.67 -9.64 -15.42
C LYS A 190 1.96 -8.97 -15.91
N VAL A 191 2.51 -8.03 -15.14
CA VAL A 191 3.74 -7.32 -15.46
C VAL A 191 4.90 -7.84 -14.63
N TRP A 192 4.77 -7.82 -13.30
CA TRP A 192 5.93 -8.08 -12.44
C TRP A 192 6.28 -9.56 -12.27
N PHE A 193 5.41 -10.52 -12.63
CA PHE A 193 5.79 -11.94 -12.68
C PHE A 193 6.95 -12.18 -13.64
N MET A 194 6.97 -11.50 -14.80
CA MET A 194 8.05 -11.64 -15.78
C MET A 194 9.42 -11.15 -15.29
N TRP A 195 9.46 -10.45 -14.15
CA TRP A 195 10.72 -10.02 -13.54
C TRP A 195 11.36 -11.11 -12.68
N VAL A 196 10.57 -12.10 -12.24
CA VAL A 196 11.00 -13.15 -11.29
C VAL A 196 10.81 -14.58 -11.83
N GLU A 197 10.16 -14.75 -12.98
CA GLU A 197 9.97 -16.04 -13.66
C GLU A 197 11.05 -16.32 -14.73
N GLN A 198 12.25 -15.74 -14.59
CA GLN A 198 13.37 -15.94 -15.52
C GLN A 198 14.29 -17.09 -15.09
#